data_AF-A0A8D2BEA5-F1
#
_entry.id   AF-A0A8D2BEA5-F1
#
_cell.length_a   1.000
_cell.length_b   1.000
_cell.length_c   1.000
_cell.angle_alpha   90.00
_cell.angle_beta   90.00
_cell.angle_gamma   90.00
#
_symmetry.space_group_name_H-M   'P 1'
#
loop_
_entity.id
_entity.type
_entity.pdbx_description
1 polymer ?
#
loop_
_entity_poly.entity_id
_entity_poly.type
_entity_poly.pdbx_seq_one_letter_code
_entity_poly.pdbx_strand_id
1 'polypeptide(L)'
;MNKNIDILERAIKQAVGQGAQIIVTPEDALYGWKFTRETIFPYLEDIPDPKVNWIPCQDPQRFGHTPVQARLSCLAKNNTIYVVANVGDKKLCNHRDSKCPSNGYYQYNTNVVYNSEGKLVARYHKVREG
;
A
#
# COMPACT_ATOMS: atom_id res chain seq x y z
N MET A 1 -10.89 -3.82 3.94
CA MET A 1 -9.64 -4.41 3.42
C MET A 1 -9.14 -5.62 4.22
N ASN A 2 -9.24 -5.64 5.55
CA ASN A 2 -8.66 -6.72 6.38
C ASN A 2 -9.00 -8.15 5.95
N LYS A 3 -10.25 -8.45 5.59
CA LYS A 3 -10.63 -9.80 5.11
C LYS A 3 -9.80 -10.28 3.90
N ASN A 4 -9.46 -9.37 2.99
CA ASN A 4 -8.62 -9.70 1.83
C ASN A 4 -7.15 -9.88 2.23
N ILE A 5 -6.68 -9.09 3.20
CA ILE A 5 -5.34 -9.24 3.77
C ILE A 5 -5.22 -10.59 4.52
N ASP A 6 -6.27 -11.07 5.18
CA ASP A 6 -6.29 -12.39 5.83
C ASP A 6 -6.10 -13.53 4.82
N ILE A 7 -6.67 -13.40 3.62
CA ILE A 7 -6.50 -14.37 2.52
C ILE A 7 -5.07 -14.28 1.98
N LEU A 8 -4.56 -13.07 1.78
CA LEU A 8 -3.18 -12.84 1.36
C LEU A 8 -2.18 -13.46 2.35
N GLU A 9 -2.38 -13.32 3.65
CA GLU A 9 -1.52 -13.92 4.66
C GLU A 9 -1.39 -15.45 4.50
N ARG A 10 -2.47 -16.13 4.11
CA ARG A 10 -2.43 -17.58 3.84
C ARG A 10 -1.54 -17.88 2.62
N ALA A 11 -1.68 -17.11 1.55
CA ALA A 11 -0.84 -17.27 0.35
C ALA A 11 0.64 -16.97 0.64
N ILE A 12 0.93 -15.94 1.44
CA ILE A 12 2.28 -15.62 1.91
C ILE A 12 2.89 -16.81 2.64
N LYS A 13 2.18 -17.36 3.64
CA LYS A 13 2.68 -18.51 4.43
C LYS A 13 2.95 -19.74 3.55
N GLN A 14 2.10 -20.00 2.57
CA GLN A 14 2.31 -21.09 1.60
C GLN A 14 3.56 -20.84 0.74
N ALA A 15 3.72 -19.63 0.21
CA ALA A 15 4.88 -19.27 -0.61
C ALA A 15 6.20 -19.39 0.18
N VAL A 16 6.21 -18.93 1.43
CA VAL A 16 7.36 -19.04 2.35
C VAL A 16 7.69 -20.50 2.64
N GLY A 17 6.68 -21.35 2.84
CA GLY A 17 6.86 -22.79 3.01
C GLY A 17 7.49 -23.50 1.80
N GLN A 18 7.46 -22.86 0.63
CA GLN A 18 8.10 -23.32 -0.61
C GLN A 18 9.42 -22.58 -0.91
N GLY A 19 9.93 -21.76 0.01
CA GLY A 19 11.19 -21.03 -0.16
C GLY A 19 11.11 -19.78 -1.05
N ALA A 20 9.92 -19.24 -1.30
CA ALA A 20 9.77 -18.02 -2.08
C ALA A 20 10.42 -16.81 -1.37
N GLN A 21 11.11 -15.97 -2.15
CA GLN A 21 11.76 -14.75 -1.65
C GLN A 21 10.89 -13.49 -1.83
N ILE A 22 9.93 -13.56 -2.75
CA ILE A 22 9.02 -12.48 -3.10
C ILE A 22 7.66 -13.05 -3.48
N ILE A 23 6.60 -12.34 -3.14
CA ILE A 23 5.23 -12.63 -3.58
C ILE A 23 4.57 -11.35 -4.09
N VAL A 24 3.83 -11.48 -5.19
CA VAL A 24 3.13 -10.39 -5.85
C VAL A 24 1.64 -10.61 -5.76
N THR A 25 0.89 -9.58 -5.34
CA THR A 25 -0.57 -9.62 -5.32
C THR A 25 -1.17 -8.84 -6.49
N PRO A 26 -2.39 -9.21 -6.95
CA PRO A 26 -3.03 -8.52 -8.06
C PRO A 26 -3.37 -7.05 -7.76
N GLU A 27 -3.57 -6.27 -8.84
CA GLU A 27 -4.19 -4.95 -8.77
C GLU A 27 -5.56 -5.02 -8.08
N ASP A 28 -5.87 -4.01 -7.26
CA ASP A 28 -7.16 -3.87 -6.55
C ASP A 28 -7.55 -5.04 -5.63
N ALA A 29 -6.64 -5.97 -5.34
CA ALA A 29 -6.95 -7.19 -4.57
C ALA A 29 -7.47 -6.92 -3.15
N LEU A 30 -7.15 -5.76 -2.56
CA LEU A 30 -7.52 -5.45 -1.18
C LEU A 30 -8.89 -4.76 -1.05
N TYR A 31 -9.38 -4.08 -2.09
CA TYR A 31 -10.59 -3.27 -2.03
C TYR A 31 -11.53 -3.39 -3.26
N GLY A 32 -11.12 -3.98 -4.38
CA GLY A 32 -11.91 -4.14 -5.61
C GLY A 32 -11.84 -2.93 -6.54
N TRP A 33 -12.64 -2.91 -7.62
CA TRP A 33 -12.51 -1.90 -8.69
C TRP A 33 -13.75 -1.02 -8.91
N LYS A 34 -14.85 -1.27 -8.19
CA LYS A 34 -16.12 -0.54 -8.40
C LYS A 34 -16.21 0.69 -7.51
N PHE A 35 -15.59 1.79 -7.93
CA PHE A 35 -15.54 3.02 -7.15
C PHE A 35 -15.71 4.31 -7.98
N THR A 36 -16.15 5.35 -7.27
CA THR A 36 -16.03 6.77 -7.63
C THR A 36 -14.92 7.41 -6.79
N ARG A 37 -14.56 8.67 -7.07
CA ARG A 37 -13.54 9.41 -6.29
C ARG A 37 -13.93 9.58 -4.81
N GLU A 38 -15.22 9.63 -4.51
CA GLU A 38 -15.76 9.81 -3.16
C GLU A 38 -15.82 8.47 -2.44
N THR A 39 -16.30 7.43 -3.11
CA THR A 39 -16.52 6.11 -2.49
C THR A 39 -15.23 5.33 -2.24
N ILE A 40 -14.15 5.60 -2.99
CA ILE A 40 -12.83 5.02 -2.71
C ILE A 40 -12.12 5.69 -1.52
N PHE A 41 -12.46 6.94 -1.19
CA PHE A 41 -11.69 7.76 -0.24
C PHE A 41 -11.44 7.10 1.13
N PRO A 42 -12.41 6.38 1.74
CA PRO A 42 -12.17 5.67 3.01
C PRO A 42 -11.14 4.54 2.93
N TYR A 43 -10.76 4.10 1.74
CA TYR A 43 -9.79 3.04 1.48
C TYR A 43 -8.37 3.57 1.22
N LEU A 44 -8.18 4.90 1.19
CA LEU A 44 -6.91 5.54 0.85
C LEU A 44 -6.12 5.95 2.10
N GLU A 45 -4.80 5.70 2.05
CA GLU A 45 -3.82 6.13 3.04
C GLU A 45 -2.83 7.13 2.43
N ASP A 46 -2.19 7.98 3.23
CA ASP A 46 -1.08 8.81 2.76
C ASP A 46 0.22 8.00 2.86
N ILE A 47 0.69 7.48 1.72
CA ILE A 47 1.86 6.59 1.68
C ILE A 47 3.11 7.43 1.38
N PRO A 48 4.13 7.50 2.26
CA PRO A 48 5.29 8.36 2.06
C PRO A 48 6.20 7.86 0.92
N ASP A 49 7.16 8.71 0.51
CA ASP A 49 8.24 8.29 -0.39
C ASP A 49 9.15 7.29 0.34
N PRO A 50 9.56 6.16 -0.27
CA PRO A 50 10.44 5.17 0.37
C PRO A 50 11.77 5.74 0.95
N LYS A 51 12.25 6.89 0.45
CA LYS A 51 13.44 7.59 0.96
C LYS A 51 13.34 7.98 2.43
N VAL A 52 12.14 8.04 3.02
CA VAL A 52 11.97 8.33 4.45
C VAL A 52 12.47 7.23 5.38
N ASN A 53 12.89 6.07 4.83
CA ASN A 53 13.42 4.92 5.56
C ASN A 53 12.48 4.49 6.70
N TRP A 54 11.36 3.87 6.33
CA TRP A 54 10.30 3.54 7.27
C TRP A 54 9.96 2.05 7.24
N ILE A 55 9.85 1.47 8.44
CA ILE A 55 9.32 0.13 8.69
C ILE A 55 8.00 0.30 9.44
N PRO A 56 6.85 0.31 8.75
CA PRO A 56 5.54 0.52 9.39
C PRO A 56 5.25 -0.45 10.54
N CYS A 57 5.72 -1.70 10.45
CA CYS A 57 5.53 -2.69 11.51
C CYS A 57 6.26 -2.35 12.82
N GLN A 58 7.32 -1.54 12.76
CA GLN A 58 8.10 -1.13 13.93
C GLN A 58 7.71 0.26 14.43
N ASP A 59 7.32 1.15 13.52
CA ASP A 59 6.95 2.53 13.84
C ASP A 59 5.63 2.94 13.14
N PRO A 60 4.49 2.34 13.53
CA PRO A 60 3.22 2.49 12.82
C PRO A 60 2.60 3.89 12.93
N GLN A 61 3.05 4.73 13.87
CA GLN A 61 2.46 6.04 14.13
C GLN A 61 3.21 7.20 13.45
N ARG A 62 4.39 6.95 12.86
CA ARG A 62 5.25 7.98 12.27
C ARG A 62 4.57 8.88 11.24
N PHE A 63 3.67 8.30 10.44
CA PHE A 63 2.96 8.99 9.35
C PHE A 63 1.45 9.01 9.57
N GLY A 64 1.02 9.05 10.84
CA GLY A 64 -0.40 9.06 11.21
C GLY A 64 -1.07 7.71 10.98
N HIS A 65 -2.36 7.73 10.66
CA HIS A 65 -3.17 6.52 10.57
C HIS A 65 -2.93 5.76 9.24
N THR A 66 -2.06 4.74 9.30
CA THR A 66 -1.65 3.90 8.15
C THR A 66 -1.77 2.38 8.44
N PRO A 67 -2.93 1.89 8.91
CA PRO A 67 -3.09 0.49 9.34
C PRO A 67 -2.84 -0.55 8.23
N VAL A 68 -3.13 -0.25 6.96
CA VAL A 68 -2.84 -1.16 5.85
C VAL A 68 -1.35 -1.24 5.61
N GLN A 69 -0.62 -0.11 5.61
CA GLN A 69 0.84 -0.13 5.49
C GLN A 69 1.48 -0.92 6.65
N ALA A 70 1.02 -0.68 7.88
CA ALA A 70 1.48 -1.40 9.08
C ALA A 70 1.30 -2.91 8.92
N ARG A 71 0.11 -3.33 8.46
CA ARG A 71 -0.21 -4.74 8.33
C ARG A 71 0.59 -5.43 7.22
N LEU A 72 0.75 -4.81 6.05
CA LEU A 72 1.57 -5.36 4.96
C LEU A 72 3.06 -5.43 5.34
N SER A 73 3.58 -4.39 6.01
CA SER A 73 4.93 -4.39 6.57
C SER A 73 5.14 -5.53 7.56
N CYS A 74 4.19 -5.77 8.46
CA CYS A 74 4.30 -6.89 9.41
C CYS A 74 4.20 -8.25 8.72
N LEU A 75 3.37 -8.39 7.68
CA LEU A 75 3.33 -9.63 6.90
C LEU A 75 4.68 -9.92 6.24
N ALA A 76 5.33 -8.91 5.67
CA ALA A 76 6.65 -9.06 5.08
C ALA A 76 7.71 -9.41 6.14
N LYS A 77 7.76 -8.65 7.26
CA LYS A 77 8.72 -8.86 8.36
C LYS A 77 8.56 -10.23 9.02
N ASN A 78 7.34 -10.61 9.40
CA ASN A 78 7.09 -11.82 10.18
C ASN A 78 7.30 -13.10 9.37
N ASN A 79 7.28 -13.01 8.05
CA ASN A 79 7.48 -14.15 7.16
C ASN A 79 8.82 -14.06 6.39
N THR A 80 9.65 -13.05 6.67
CA THR A 80 10.95 -12.82 6.04
C THR A 80 10.89 -12.88 4.51
N ILE A 81 9.90 -12.22 3.91
CA ILE A 81 9.62 -12.27 2.46
C ILE A 81 9.33 -10.87 1.91
N TYR A 82 9.69 -10.61 0.66
CA TYR A 82 9.24 -9.40 -0.04
C TYR A 82 7.75 -9.51 -0.37
N VAL A 83 6.98 -8.47 -0.04
CA VAL A 83 5.55 -8.38 -0.37
C VAL A 83 5.33 -7.21 -1.32
N VAL A 84 4.84 -7.50 -2.52
CA VAL A 84 4.36 -6.50 -3.48
C VAL A 84 2.84 -6.49 -3.42
N ALA A 85 2.26 -5.31 -3.17
CA ALA A 85 0.81 -5.15 -3.10
C ALA A 85 0.33 -3.88 -3.79
N ASN A 86 -0.92 -3.93 -4.26
CA ASN A 86 -1.61 -2.77 -4.80
C ASN A 86 -2.60 -2.21 -3.77
N VAL A 87 -2.51 -0.90 -3.53
CA VAL A 87 -3.25 -0.13 -2.53
C VAL A 87 -3.65 1.23 -3.11
N GLY A 88 -4.48 1.98 -2.37
CA GLY A 88 -4.85 3.35 -2.73
C GLY A 88 -4.03 4.39 -1.94
N ASP A 89 -3.43 5.35 -2.64
CA ASP A 89 -2.72 6.49 -2.03
C ASP A 89 -3.56 7.76 -2.15
N LYS A 90 -3.53 8.61 -1.12
CA LYS A 90 -4.03 9.98 -1.18
C LYS A 90 -2.91 10.97 -0.87
N LYS A 91 -2.90 12.09 -1.59
CA LYS A 91 -1.97 13.19 -1.34
C LYS A 91 -2.74 14.48 -1.21
N LEU A 92 -2.60 15.13 -0.05
CA LEU A 92 -3.15 16.46 0.16
C LEU A 92 -2.49 17.43 -0.83
N CYS A 93 -3.29 18.27 -1.47
CA CYS A 93 -2.83 19.34 -2.35
C CYS A 93 -3.49 20.66 -1.98
N ASN A 94 -2.83 21.76 -2.35
CA ASN A 94 -3.31 23.11 -2.07
C ASN A 94 -4.14 23.62 -3.26
N HIS A 95 -5.17 24.41 -3.02
CA HIS A 95 -5.94 25.11 -4.06
C HIS A 95 -5.10 26.03 -4.97
N ARG A 96 -3.89 26.43 -4.53
CA ARG A 96 -2.92 27.16 -5.38
C ARG A 96 -2.34 26.29 -6.49
N ASP A 97 -2.36 24.97 -6.33
CA ASP A 97 -2.04 24.03 -7.40
C ASP A 97 -3.24 23.93 -8.33
N SER A 98 -3.10 24.49 -9.52
CA SER A 98 -4.13 24.48 -10.57
C SER A 98 -4.62 23.07 -10.96
N LYS A 99 -3.85 22.02 -10.67
CA LYS A 99 -4.20 20.63 -10.96
C LYS A 99 -4.86 19.92 -9.77
N CYS A 100 -4.89 20.56 -8.60
CA CYS A 100 -5.47 19.98 -7.40
C CYS A 100 -6.98 19.79 -7.57
N PRO A 101 -7.50 18.57 -7.36
CA PRO A 101 -8.94 18.32 -7.44
C PRO A 101 -9.72 19.15 -6.42
N SER A 102 -10.99 19.43 -6.70
CA SER A 102 -11.85 20.28 -5.86
C SER A 102 -11.96 19.81 -4.40
N ASN A 103 -11.79 18.50 -4.14
CA ASN A 103 -11.80 17.94 -2.80
C ASN A 103 -10.46 18.07 -2.05
N GLY A 104 -9.42 18.67 -2.65
CA GLY A 104 -8.13 18.92 -2.01
C GLY A 104 -7.18 17.71 -1.98
N TYR A 105 -7.52 16.61 -2.67
CA TYR A 105 -6.70 15.40 -2.67
C TYR A 105 -6.48 14.83 -4.07
N TYR A 106 -5.22 14.56 -4.39
CA TYR A 106 -4.89 13.56 -5.39
C TYR A 106 -5.16 12.16 -4.85
N GLN A 107 -5.59 11.26 -5.72
CA GLN A 107 -5.88 9.87 -5.40
C GLN A 107 -5.24 9.00 -6.47
N TYR A 108 -4.47 7.99 -6.05
CA TYR A 108 -3.67 7.16 -6.96
C TYR A 108 -3.88 5.67 -6.69
N ASN A 109 -4.06 4.90 -7.76
CA ASN A 109 -3.79 3.47 -7.73
C ASN A 109 -2.27 3.29 -7.55
N THR A 110 -1.88 2.53 -6.53
CA THR A 110 -0.51 2.56 -6.02
C THR A 110 0.02 1.16 -5.72
N ASN A 111 1.11 0.78 -6.38
CA ASN A 111 1.90 -0.37 -5.96
C ASN A 111 2.84 0.04 -4.82
N VAL A 112 2.92 -0.79 -3.78
CA VAL A 112 3.89 -0.69 -2.68
C VAL A 112 4.68 -1.99 -2.57
N VAL A 113 5.95 -1.87 -2.18
CA VAL A 113 6.83 -3.02 -1.93
C VAL A 113 7.43 -2.91 -0.55
N TYR A 114 7.29 -3.99 0.23
CA TYR A 114 7.99 -4.17 1.50
C TYR A 114 9.08 -5.22 1.34
N ASN A 115 10.28 -4.92 1.84
CA ASN A 115 11.35 -5.93 1.93
C ASN A 115 11.08 -6.94 3.06
N SER A 116 11.93 -7.96 3.15
CA SER A 116 11.85 -9.01 4.19
C SER A 116 11.98 -8.52 5.63
N GLU A 117 12.43 -7.28 5.87
CA GLU A 117 12.47 -6.64 7.19
C GLU A 117 11.20 -5.82 7.50
N GLY A 118 10.29 -5.73 6.52
CA GLY A 118 9.09 -4.91 6.56
C GLY A 118 9.29 -3.45 6.15
N LYS A 119 10.47 -3.06 5.65
CA LYS A 119 10.75 -1.69 5.20
C LYS A 119 10.01 -1.39 3.89
N LEU A 120 9.35 -0.24 3.81
CA LEU A 120 8.82 0.28 2.55
C LEU A 120 10.00 0.64 1.62
N VAL A 121 10.16 -0.09 0.52
CA VAL A 121 11.29 0.08 -0.41
C VAL A 121 10.88 0.62 -1.78
N ALA A 122 9.61 0.51 -2.16
CA ALA A 122 9.09 1.11 -3.39
C ALA A 122 7.64 1.58 -3.23
N ARG A 123 7.31 2.68 -3.93
CA ARG A 123 5.96 3.20 -4.14
C ARG A 123 5.86 3.64 -5.59
N TYR A 124 4.84 3.17 -6.30
CA TYR A 124 4.60 3.51 -7.70
C TYR A 124 3.14 3.88 -7.91
N HIS A 125 2.88 5.07 -8.46
CA HIS A 125 1.55 5.50 -8.88
C HIS A 125 1.32 5.07 -10.33
N LYS A 126 0.21 4.37 -10.59
CA LYS A 126 -0.15 3.92 -11.94
C LYS A 126 -0.27 5.12 -12.88
N VAL A 127 0.59 5.18 -13.89
CA VAL A 127 0.42 6.06 -15.04
C VAL A 127 -0.34 5.33 -16.14
N ARG A 128 -1.14 6.05 -16.92
CA ARG A 128 -1.60 5.57 -18.22
C ARG A 128 -0.71 6.21 -19.27
N GLU A 129 -0.07 5.41 -20.10
CA GLU A 129 0.35 5.89 -21.42
C GLU A 129 -0.90 5.94 -22.29
N GLY A 130 -1.24 7.14 -22.77
CA GLY A 130 -2.46 7.42 -23.54
C GLY A 130 -2.59 8.91 -23.79
#